data_AF-A0A2I1HLG1-F1
#
_entry.id   AF-A0A2I1HLG1-F1
#
_cell.length_a   1.000
_cell.length_b   1.000
_cell.length_c   1.000
_cell.angle_alpha   90.00
_cell.angle_beta   90.00
_cell.angle_gamma   90.00
#
_symmetry.space_group_name_H-M   'P 1'
#
loop_
_entity.id
_entity.type
_entity.pdbx_description
1 polymer ?
#
loop_
_entity_poly.entity_id
_entity_poly.type
_entity_poly.pdbx_seq_one_letter_code
_entity_poly.pdbx_strand_id
1 'polypeptide(L)'
;MRILGDVKDLITEEPIPIEKMSSLDHTLDNASEILSSLEILLCFVKRTAVGDGEIPIKDYVSGWMKLSSLYAHEEFSRFLNIDLRLKHLVALYEFVEEQVANIKIKYIHDKYKAQLSIEMKNAIIKSVDFEQQATTKEIILAEAFTLALKRFMLRFLTLVRKSKRNGATIYLFI
;
A
#
# COMPACT_ATOMS: atom_id res chain seq x y z
N MET A 1 4.52 -6.06 5.36
CA MET A 1 3.54 -6.74 6.23
C MET A 1 3.65 -8.23 5.95
N ARG A 2 3.70 -9.13 6.95
CA ARG A 2 3.95 -10.57 6.71
C ARG A 2 2.92 -11.18 5.76
N ILE A 3 1.68 -10.69 5.86
CA ILE A 3 0.56 -11.09 5.01
C ILE A 3 0.79 -10.92 3.51
N LEU A 4 1.55 -9.90 3.05
CA LEU A 4 1.80 -9.71 1.61
C LEU A 4 2.71 -10.81 1.07
N GLY A 5 3.68 -11.25 1.88
CA GLY A 5 4.53 -12.40 1.54
C GLY A 5 3.71 -13.67 1.53
N ASP A 6 2.91 -13.90 2.58
CA ASP A 6 2.06 -15.09 2.67
C ASP A 6 1.06 -15.19 1.50
N VAL A 7 0.52 -14.08 0.99
CA VAL A 7 -0.35 -14.06 -0.19
C VAL A 7 0.43 -14.30 -1.48
N LYS A 8 1.63 -13.70 -1.63
CA LYS A 8 2.54 -13.97 -2.77
C LYS A 8 2.99 -15.44 -2.85
N ASP A 9 3.04 -16.13 -1.72
CA ASP A 9 3.35 -17.57 -1.68
C ASP A 9 2.14 -18.43 -2.09
N LEU A 10 0.91 -17.92 -1.96
CA LEU A 10 -0.33 -18.61 -2.32
C LEU A 10 -0.75 -18.36 -3.77
N ILE A 11 -0.57 -17.13 -4.26
CA ILE A 11 -1.00 -16.67 -5.57
C ILE A 11 0.19 -16.02 -6.27
N THR A 12 0.41 -16.35 -7.54
CA THR A 12 1.38 -15.64 -8.37
C THR A 12 0.87 -14.22 -8.64
N GLU A 13 1.45 -13.24 -7.96
CA GLU A 13 1.07 -11.84 -8.10
C GLU A 13 1.61 -11.22 -9.40
N GLU A 14 0.77 -10.41 -10.05
CA GLU A 14 1.02 -9.65 -11.27
C GLU A 14 0.81 -8.14 -11.01
N PRO A 15 1.52 -7.25 -11.73
CA PRO A 15 1.28 -5.82 -11.65
C PRO A 15 -0.12 -5.46 -12.14
N ILE A 16 -0.66 -4.34 -11.65
CA ILE A 16 -1.94 -3.80 -12.16
C ILE A 16 -1.75 -3.41 -13.64
N PRO A 17 -2.66 -3.81 -14.55
CA PRO A 17 -2.60 -3.38 -15.94
C PRO A 17 -2.68 -1.86 -16.07
N ILE A 18 -1.84 -1.29 -16.94
CA ILE A 18 -1.66 0.17 -17.09
C ILE A 18 -2.99 0.85 -17.45
N GLU A 19 -3.80 0.20 -18.29
CA GLU A 19 -5.11 0.68 -18.70
C GLU A 19 -6.11 0.82 -17.54
N LYS A 20 -5.90 0.11 -16.42
CA LYS A 20 -6.74 0.17 -15.22
C LYS A 20 -6.24 1.19 -14.20
N MET A 21 -4.98 1.64 -14.30
CA MET A 21 -4.39 2.60 -13.35
C MET A 21 -5.09 3.96 -13.37
N SER A 22 -5.45 4.47 -14.56
CA SER A 22 -6.18 5.74 -14.68
C SER A 22 -7.55 5.72 -14.01
N SER A 23 -8.22 4.55 -14.02
CA SER A 23 -9.51 4.36 -13.35
C SER A 23 -9.37 4.31 -11.82
N LEU A 24 -8.21 3.90 -11.31
CA LEU A 24 -7.91 3.86 -9.88
C LEU A 24 -7.65 5.26 -9.31
N ASP A 25 -6.97 6.15 -10.04
CA ASP A 25 -6.66 7.50 -9.55
C ASP A 25 -7.91 8.30 -9.16
N HIS A 26 -9.01 8.16 -9.90
CA HIS A 26 -10.27 8.85 -9.64
C HIS A 26 -11.13 8.23 -8.52
N THR A 27 -10.74 7.07 -7.98
CA THR A 27 -11.53 6.34 -6.97
C THR A 27 -11.01 6.48 -5.55
N LEU A 28 -9.95 7.27 -5.33
CA LEU A 28 -9.17 7.28 -4.10
C LEU A 28 -9.46 8.42 -3.11
N ASP A 29 -10.61 9.09 -3.24
CA ASP A 29 -11.01 10.17 -2.33
C ASP A 29 -11.02 9.72 -0.85
N ASN A 30 -11.39 8.46 -0.55
CA ASN A 30 -11.17 7.81 0.75
C ASN A 30 -10.19 6.63 0.69
N ALA A 31 -8.99 6.85 0.13
CA ALA A 31 -7.93 5.85 0.07
C ALA A 31 -7.62 5.14 1.41
N SER A 32 -7.85 5.80 2.57
CA SER A 32 -7.67 5.16 3.88
C SER A 32 -8.72 4.07 4.17
N GLU A 33 -9.98 4.26 3.78
CA GLU A 33 -11.03 3.24 3.96
C GLU A 33 -10.86 2.08 2.98
N ILE A 34 -10.46 2.40 1.75
CA ILE A 34 -10.10 1.41 0.73
C ILE A 34 -8.91 0.58 1.21
N LEU A 35 -7.88 1.21 1.79
CA LEU A 35 -6.72 0.50 2.35
C LEU A 35 -7.15 -0.47 3.45
N SER A 36 -7.98 -0.05 4.41
CA SER A 36 -8.49 -0.94 5.46
C SER A 36 -9.34 -2.09 4.91
N SER A 37 -10.13 -1.84 3.86
CA SER A 37 -10.91 -2.87 3.19
C SER A 37 -10.01 -3.89 2.47
N LEU A 38 -8.91 -3.43 1.86
CA LEU A 38 -7.89 -4.29 1.25
C LEU A 38 -7.13 -5.12 2.29
N GLU A 39 -6.84 -4.56 3.48
CA GLU A 39 -6.23 -5.32 4.58
C GLU A 39 -7.13 -6.47 5.03
N ILE A 40 -8.44 -6.22 5.16
CA ILE A 40 -9.43 -7.26 5.46
C ILE A 40 -9.43 -8.32 4.36
N LEU A 41 -9.51 -7.91 3.09
CA LEU A 41 -9.51 -8.82 1.95
C LEU A 41 -8.26 -9.70 1.90
N LEU A 42 -7.07 -9.12 2.06
CA LEU A 42 -5.80 -9.86 2.16
C LEU A 42 -5.83 -10.89 3.31
N CYS A 43 -6.42 -10.53 4.46
CA CYS A 43 -6.61 -11.47 5.57
C CYS A 43 -7.51 -12.65 5.18
N PHE A 44 -8.56 -12.41 4.40
CA PHE A 44 -9.44 -13.48 3.94
C PHE A 44 -8.73 -14.39 2.94
N VAL A 45 -8.08 -13.83 1.91
CA VAL A 45 -7.33 -14.60 0.91
C VAL A 45 -6.30 -15.51 1.57
N LYS A 46 -5.51 -14.97 2.51
CA LYS A 46 -4.57 -15.75 3.30
C LYS A 46 -5.26 -16.86 4.11
N ARG A 47 -6.35 -16.54 4.82
CA ARG A 47 -7.04 -17.50 5.70
C ARG A 47 -7.75 -18.62 4.94
N THR A 48 -8.26 -18.32 3.75
CA THR A 48 -8.95 -19.31 2.92
C THR A 48 -7.98 -20.11 2.06
N ALA A 49 -6.70 -19.71 2.01
CA ALA A 49 -5.66 -20.32 1.18
C ALA A 49 -6.11 -20.49 -0.28
N VAL A 50 -6.80 -19.48 -0.82
CA VAL A 50 -7.24 -19.50 -2.21
C VAL A 50 -6.01 -19.33 -3.09
N GLY A 51 -5.71 -20.32 -3.93
CA GLY A 51 -4.54 -20.32 -4.81
C GLY A 51 -4.85 -19.86 -6.25
N ASP A 52 -6.13 -19.72 -6.59
CA ASP A 52 -6.53 -19.28 -7.92
C ASP A 52 -6.53 -17.75 -8.02
N GLY A 53 -5.47 -17.22 -8.63
CA GLY A 53 -5.30 -15.80 -8.88
C GLY A 53 -6.22 -15.22 -9.96
N GLU A 54 -6.88 -16.06 -10.76
CA GLU A 54 -7.71 -15.63 -11.88
C GLU A 54 -9.13 -15.22 -11.46
N ILE A 55 -9.52 -15.54 -10.22
CA ILE A 55 -10.81 -15.16 -9.64
C ILE A 55 -10.92 -13.63 -9.61
N PRO A 56 -11.98 -13.04 -10.20
CA PRO A 56 -12.26 -11.61 -10.06
C PRO A 56 -12.42 -11.24 -8.59
N ILE A 57 -11.77 -10.17 -8.13
CA ILE A 57 -11.84 -9.72 -6.73
C ILE A 57 -13.31 -9.49 -6.33
N LYS A 58 -14.08 -8.89 -7.24
CA LYS A 58 -15.52 -8.65 -7.10
C LYS A 58 -16.29 -9.92 -6.73
N ASP A 59 -16.02 -11.01 -7.45
CA ASP A 59 -16.70 -12.30 -7.29
C ASP A 59 -16.24 -13.01 -6.02
N TYR A 60 -14.96 -12.89 -5.69
CA TYR A 60 -14.46 -13.38 -4.41
C TYR A 60 -15.15 -12.67 -3.24
N VAL A 61 -15.19 -11.34 -3.23
CA VAL A 61 -15.86 -10.56 -2.16
C VAL A 61 -17.35 -10.91 -2.06
N SER A 62 -18.06 -11.06 -3.17
CA SER A 62 -19.50 -11.36 -3.17
C SER A 62 -19.81 -12.77 -2.67
N GLY A 63 -18.91 -13.73 -2.90
CA GLY A 63 -19.03 -15.10 -2.41
C GLY A 63 -18.96 -15.24 -0.88
N TRP A 64 -18.39 -14.26 -0.17
CA TRP A 64 -18.24 -14.30 1.28
C TRP A 64 -19.24 -13.39 1.99
N MET A 65 -20.21 -13.97 2.72
CA MET A 65 -21.19 -13.20 3.51
C MET A 65 -20.58 -12.24 4.54
N LYS A 66 -19.34 -12.47 4.99
CA LYS A 66 -18.62 -11.55 5.89
C LYS A 66 -17.92 -10.40 5.15
N LEU A 67 -17.72 -10.53 3.84
CA LEU A 67 -17.13 -9.51 2.99
C LEU A 67 -18.19 -8.70 2.23
N SER A 68 -19.46 -9.13 2.24
CA SER A 68 -20.57 -8.33 1.68
C SER A 68 -20.72 -6.96 2.36
N SER A 69 -20.26 -6.80 3.61
CA SER A 69 -20.19 -5.50 4.27
C SER A 69 -19.18 -4.55 3.59
N LEU A 70 -18.19 -5.06 2.87
CA LEU A 70 -17.29 -4.22 2.07
C LEU A 70 -18.03 -3.56 0.90
N TYR A 71 -19.08 -4.20 0.36
CA TYR A 71 -19.95 -3.58 -0.66
C TYR A 71 -20.84 -2.47 -0.11
N ALA A 72 -21.05 -2.41 1.22
CA ALA A 72 -21.81 -1.33 1.83
C ALA A 72 -21.08 0.02 1.73
N HIS A 73 -19.76 0.00 1.52
CA HIS A 73 -18.97 1.19 1.23
C HIS A 73 -19.04 1.49 -0.28
N GLU A 74 -19.81 2.51 -0.66
CA GLU A 74 -20.05 2.90 -2.06
C GLU A 74 -18.75 3.07 -2.85
N GLU A 75 -17.73 3.65 -2.22
CA GLU A 75 -16.42 3.87 -2.83
C GLU A 75 -15.62 2.59 -3.03
N PHE A 76 -15.69 1.65 -2.08
CA PHE A 76 -15.08 0.34 -2.25
C PHE A 76 -15.81 -0.50 -3.30
N SER A 77 -17.15 -0.39 -3.38
CA SER A 77 -17.94 -1.01 -4.44
C SER A 77 -17.53 -0.49 -5.84
N ARG A 78 -17.37 0.82 -5.98
CA ARG A 78 -16.86 1.43 -7.22
C ARG A 78 -15.46 0.92 -7.58
N PHE A 79 -14.60 0.79 -6.58
CA PHE A 79 -13.24 0.26 -6.72
C PHE A 79 -13.21 -1.23 -7.13
N LEU A 80 -14.10 -2.05 -6.59
CA LEU A 80 -14.23 -3.47 -6.98
C LEU A 80 -14.69 -3.68 -8.42
N ASN A 81 -15.31 -2.68 -9.05
CA ASN A 81 -15.77 -2.76 -10.43
C ASN A 81 -14.68 -2.55 -11.49
N ILE A 82 -13.41 -2.33 -11.09
CA ILE A 82 -12.27 -2.14 -12.01
C ILE A 82 -11.84 -3.48 -12.67
N ASP A 83 -12.58 -4.57 -12.43
CA ASP A 83 -12.37 -5.89 -13.03
C ASP A 83 -10.94 -6.43 -12.74
N LEU A 84 -10.43 -6.15 -11.55
CA LEU A 84 -9.18 -6.73 -11.08
C LEU A 84 -9.43 -8.14 -10.54
N ARG A 85 -8.43 -8.99 -10.75
CA ARG A 85 -8.37 -10.38 -10.25
C ARG A 85 -7.48 -10.50 -9.01
N LEU A 86 -7.63 -11.58 -8.25
CA LEU A 86 -6.86 -11.81 -7.01
C LEU A 86 -5.34 -11.73 -7.22
N LYS A 87 -4.81 -12.11 -8.39
CA LYS A 87 -3.39 -11.96 -8.72
C LYS A 87 -2.88 -10.51 -8.75
N HIS A 88 -3.76 -9.51 -8.75
CA HIS A 88 -3.35 -8.11 -8.69
C HIS A 88 -3.50 -7.53 -7.28
N LEU A 89 -3.94 -8.33 -6.30
CA LEU A 89 -4.37 -7.85 -4.99
C LEU A 89 -3.23 -7.20 -4.21
N VAL A 90 -2.02 -7.77 -4.26
CA VAL A 90 -0.88 -7.18 -3.58
C VAL A 90 -0.46 -5.90 -4.29
N ALA A 91 -0.34 -5.90 -5.61
CA ALA A 91 -0.01 -4.69 -6.36
C ALA A 91 -1.03 -3.55 -6.09
N LEU A 92 -2.30 -3.91 -5.99
CA LEU A 92 -3.40 -3.00 -5.65
C LEU A 92 -3.28 -2.43 -4.23
N TYR A 93 -3.00 -3.28 -3.24
CA TYR A 93 -2.72 -2.84 -1.88
C TYR A 93 -1.53 -1.87 -1.83
N GLU A 94 -0.43 -2.22 -2.51
CA GLU A 94 0.79 -1.41 -2.54
C GLU A 94 0.54 -0.03 -3.16
N PHE A 95 -0.26 0.01 -4.24
CA PHE A 95 -0.68 1.24 -4.88
C PHE A 95 -1.50 2.13 -3.95
N VAL A 96 -2.57 1.61 -3.34
CA VAL A 96 -3.43 2.40 -2.42
C VAL A 96 -2.64 2.87 -1.18
N GLU A 97 -1.76 2.02 -0.65
CA GLU A 97 -0.88 2.38 0.48
C GLU A 97 0.01 3.59 0.14
N GLU A 98 0.60 3.63 -1.06
CA GLU A 98 1.39 4.76 -1.52
C GLU A 98 0.55 6.05 -1.61
N GLN A 99 -0.68 5.96 -2.11
CA GLN A 99 -1.59 7.11 -2.22
C GLN A 99 -1.95 7.66 -0.83
N VAL A 100 -2.24 6.79 0.13
CA VAL A 100 -2.43 7.18 1.54
C VAL A 100 -1.17 7.83 2.10
N ALA A 101 0.02 7.32 1.78
CA ALA A 101 1.28 7.90 2.22
C ALA A 101 1.48 9.33 1.67
N ASN A 102 1.22 9.54 0.37
CA ASN A 102 1.34 10.84 -0.29
C ASN A 102 0.48 11.93 0.38
N ILE A 103 -0.70 11.55 0.89
CA ILE A 103 -1.59 12.46 1.63
C ILE A 103 -1.08 12.67 3.07
N LYS A 104 -0.79 11.59 3.80
CA LYS A 104 -0.52 11.66 5.25
C LYS A 104 0.86 12.23 5.59
N ILE A 105 1.87 12.03 4.74
CA ILE A 105 3.25 12.49 4.98
C ILE A 105 3.34 14.02 5.09
N LYS A 106 2.47 14.74 4.38
CA LYS A 106 2.39 16.22 4.46
C LYS A 106 2.11 16.73 5.88
N TYR A 107 1.42 15.92 6.69
CA TYR A 107 1.02 16.24 8.06
C TYR A 107 1.95 15.70 9.14
N ILE A 108 3.11 15.15 8.77
CA ILE A 108 4.12 14.72 9.74
C ILE A 108 4.61 15.93 10.53
N HIS A 109 4.89 15.72 11.82
CA HIS A 109 5.36 16.77 12.71
C HIS A 109 6.71 17.32 12.24
N ASP A 110 6.85 18.64 12.30
CA ASP A 110 8.04 19.36 11.81
C ASP A 110 9.37 18.96 12.48
N LYS A 111 9.34 18.27 13.63
CA LYS A 111 10.54 17.72 14.27
C LYS A 111 11.27 16.69 13.39
N TYR A 112 10.55 16.08 12.45
CA TYR A 112 11.10 15.14 11.46
C TYR A 112 11.43 15.82 10.12
N LYS A 113 11.18 17.13 9.97
CA LYS A 113 11.41 17.91 8.74
C LYS A 113 12.67 18.79 8.85
N ALA A 114 13.63 18.38 9.68
CA ALA A 114 14.91 19.06 9.76
C ALA A 114 15.62 19.01 8.41
N GLN A 115 16.33 20.08 8.06
CA GLN A 115 17.10 20.13 6.83
C GLN A 115 18.25 19.12 6.88
N LEU A 116 18.42 18.36 5.80
CA LEU A 116 19.55 17.43 5.67
C LEU A 116 20.87 18.20 5.57
N SER A 117 21.90 17.68 6.26
CA SER A 117 23.27 18.19 6.13
C SER A 117 23.83 17.92 4.72
N ILE A 118 24.92 18.61 4.36
CA ILE A 118 25.58 18.43 3.05
C ILE A 118 26.10 16.99 2.92
N GLU A 119 26.65 16.43 4.00
CA GLU A 119 27.17 15.06 4.06
C GLU A 119 26.06 14.04 3.83
N MET A 120 24.90 14.23 4.47
CA MET A 120 23.72 13.37 4.29
C MET A 120 23.22 13.40 2.85
N LYS A 121 23.11 14.60 2.26
CA LYS A 121 22.69 14.75 0.86
C LYS A 121 23.66 14.04 -0.09
N ASN A 122 24.96 14.21 0.12
CA ASN A 122 25.99 13.57 -0.69
C ASN A 122 25.97 12.04 -0.53
N ALA A 123 25.69 11.52 0.67
CA ALA A 123 25.54 10.09 0.88
C ALA A 123 24.34 9.52 0.10
N ILE A 124 23.18 10.20 0.14
CA ILE A 124 21.98 9.78 -0.61
C ILE A 124 22.25 9.80 -2.12
N ILE A 125 22.84 10.87 -2.66
CA ILE A 125 23.15 11.00 -4.09
C ILE A 125 24.11 9.90 -4.57
N LYS A 126 25.06 9.47 -3.72
CA LYS A 126 25.99 8.39 -4.05
C LYS A 126 25.35 6.99 -4.00
N SER A 127 24.27 6.83 -3.22
CA SER A 127 23.63 5.54 -2.97
C SER A 127 22.35 5.32 -3.78
N VAL A 128 21.77 6.37 -4.35
CA VAL A 128 20.50 6.33 -5.08
C VAL A 128 20.71 6.76 -6.52
N ASP A 129 20.21 5.95 -7.46
CA ASP A 129 20.30 6.20 -8.89
C ASP A 129 19.13 7.08 -9.30
N PHE A 130 19.41 8.38 -9.39
CA PHE A 130 18.46 9.39 -9.87
C PHE A 130 18.45 9.52 -11.39
N GLU A 131 19.48 9.03 -12.07
CA GLU A 131 19.66 9.18 -13.52
C GLU A 131 19.20 7.96 -14.32
N GLN A 132 18.73 6.89 -13.63
CA GLN A 132 18.32 5.62 -14.22
C GLN A 132 19.42 4.98 -15.10
N GLN A 133 20.69 5.20 -14.75
CA GLN A 133 21.85 4.74 -15.53
C GLN A 133 22.38 3.37 -15.11
N ALA A 134 21.75 2.71 -14.12
CA ALA A 134 22.24 1.46 -13.53
C ALA A 134 22.38 0.31 -14.55
N THR A 135 23.59 0.15 -15.09
CA THR A 135 24.02 -1.06 -15.80
C THR A 135 25.15 -1.81 -15.09
N THR A 136 25.75 -1.29 -13.99
CA THR A 136 26.93 -1.96 -13.39
C THR A 136 27.26 -1.69 -11.91
N LYS A 137 26.48 -0.90 -11.15
CA LYS A 137 26.71 -0.71 -9.71
C LYS A 137 25.46 -1.06 -8.89
N GLU A 138 25.66 -1.63 -7.71
CA GLU A 138 24.64 -1.88 -6.66
C GLU A 138 24.07 -0.55 -6.12
N ILE A 139 23.35 0.19 -6.95
CA ILE A 139 22.73 1.47 -6.59
C ILE A 139 21.23 1.27 -6.46
N ILE A 140 20.62 1.89 -5.45
CA ILE A 140 19.18 1.79 -5.20
C ILE A 140 18.44 2.68 -6.20
N LEU A 141 17.45 2.15 -6.92
CA LEU A 141 16.60 2.97 -7.80
C LEU A 141 15.87 4.06 -7.01
N ALA A 142 15.82 5.28 -7.53
CA ALA A 142 15.18 6.41 -6.86
C ALA A 142 13.71 6.16 -6.51
N GLU A 143 12.96 5.46 -7.37
CA GLU A 143 11.57 5.09 -7.14
C GLU A 143 11.44 4.13 -5.95
N ALA A 144 12.27 3.07 -5.91
CA ALA A 144 12.27 2.09 -4.82
C ALA A 144 12.68 2.75 -3.48
N PHE A 145 13.70 3.62 -3.50
CA PHE A 145 14.12 4.38 -2.32
C PHE A 145 12.99 5.28 -1.79
N THR A 146 12.37 6.05 -2.69
CA THR A 146 11.29 6.97 -2.35
C THR A 146 10.07 6.23 -1.79
N LEU A 147 9.68 5.12 -2.41
CA LEU A 147 8.57 4.28 -1.95
C LEU A 147 8.85 3.71 -0.55
N ALA A 148 10.03 3.15 -0.32
CA ALA A 148 10.43 2.62 0.99
C ALA A 148 10.39 3.71 2.07
N LEU A 149 10.87 4.91 1.75
CA LEU A 149 10.85 6.04 2.67
C LEU A 149 9.43 6.52 2.97
N LYS A 150 8.54 6.60 1.96
CA LYS A 150 7.12 6.92 2.16
C LYS A 150 6.45 5.94 3.12
N ARG A 151 6.65 4.63 2.90
CA ARG A 151 6.12 3.57 3.78
C ARG A 151 6.63 3.69 5.21
N PHE A 152 7.93 3.93 5.38
CA PHE A 152 8.53 4.16 6.69
C PHE A 152 7.88 5.36 7.40
N MET A 153 7.78 6.49 6.70
CA MET A 153 7.18 7.71 7.24
C MET A 153 5.71 7.50 7.63
N LEU A 154 4.93 6.87 6.75
CA LEU A 154 3.54 6.51 7.02
C LEU A 154 3.42 5.66 8.28
N ARG A 155 4.23 4.60 8.39
CA ARG A 155 4.12 3.61 9.47
C ARG A 155 4.65 4.08 10.83
N PHE A 156 5.64 4.96 10.87
CA PHE A 156 6.29 5.30 12.14
C PHE A 156 6.12 6.76 12.56
N LEU A 157 5.93 7.67 11.60
CA LEU A 157 5.93 9.11 11.89
C LEU A 157 4.53 9.71 11.96
N THR A 158 3.53 9.08 11.33
CA THR A 158 2.13 9.56 11.39
C THR A 158 1.39 9.15 12.67
N LEU A 159 1.81 8.06 13.32
CA LEU A 159 1.20 7.53 14.55
C LEU A 159 1.44 8.39 15.80
N VAL A 160 2.45 9.28 15.78
CA VAL A 160 2.83 10.11 16.93
C VAL A 160 1.71 11.09 17.35
N ARG A 161 0.69 11.31 16.51
CA ARG A 161 -0.46 12.17 16.85
C ARG A 161 -1.43 11.52 17.86
N LYS A 162 -1.41 10.19 18.05
CA LYS A 162 -2.34 9.50 18.98
C LYS A 162 -1.91 9.50 20.46
N SER A 163 -0.70 9.92 20.83
CA SER A 163 -0.24 9.78 22.23
C SER A 163 -0.51 10.97 23.16
N LYS A 164 -1.24 12.02 22.72
CA LYS A 164 -1.63 13.13 23.61
C LYS A 164 -3.11 13.19 23.98
N ARG A 165 -3.94 12.29 23.46
CA ARG A 165 -5.32 12.09 23.91
C ARG A 165 -5.65 10.60 23.84
N ASN A 166 -5.77 10.00 25.02
CA ASN A 166 -6.32 8.67 25.30
C ASN A 166 -5.26 7.55 25.34
N GLY A 167 -5.05 7.05 26.57
CA GLY A 167 -4.45 5.74 26.80
C GLY A 167 -5.30 4.65 26.16
N ALA A 168 -4.63 3.55 25.81
CA ALA A 168 -5.13 2.38 25.11
C ALA A 168 -5.33 2.56 23.59
N THR A 169 -4.35 2.08 22.80
CA THR A 169 -4.38 0.71 22.24
C THR A 169 -3.27 0.63 21.20
N ILE A 170 -2.26 -0.21 21.48
CA ILE A 170 -1.29 -0.69 20.50
C ILE A 170 -2.08 -1.54 19.52
N TYR A 171 -2.33 -1.05 18.31
CA TYR A 171 -2.80 -1.90 17.23
C TYR A 171 -1.60 -2.57 16.60
N LEU A 172 -1.50 -3.87 16.88
CA LEU A 172 -0.59 -4.84 16.28
C LEU A 172 -0.74 -4.81 14.75
N PHE A 173 0.36 -4.52 14.05
CA PHE A 173 0.58 -5.01 12.69
C PHE A 173 1.49 -6.24 12.79
N ILE A 174 0.91 -7.44 12.82
CA ILE A 174 1.58 -8.72 12.54
C ILE A 174 0.86 -9.37 11.36
#